data_AF-A0A1J5HB02-F1
#
_entry.id   AF-A0A1J5HB02-F1
#
_cell.length_a   1.000
_cell.length_b   1.000
_cell.length_c   1.000
_cell.angle_alpha   90.00
_cell.angle_beta   90.00
_cell.angle_gamma   90.00
#
_symmetry.space_group_name_H-M   'P 1'
#
loop_
_entity.id
_entity.type
_entity.pdbx_description
1 polymer ?
#
loop_
_entity_poly.entity_id
_entity_poly.type
_entity_poly.pdbx_seq_one_letter_code
_entity_poly.pdbx_strand_id
1 'polypeptide(L)'
;MDNLDFIQDVDLHRTLTDSIEFIYTIYEQSKNKGQKELYVEETYRVMILYVVSAIEAVFLYIYKARGEKIHYLDYKYIQTLPKEFKYKDKTSSPIVVAVQEKVDRQEYQIGIHDLVNFFKDKKIIKETTATEILELNDTRNTLHFSKPRIKKCDLTQVESALKMLVYVIDRTPKALQNK
;
A
#
# COMPACT_ATOMS: atom_id res chain seq x y z
N MET A 1 -25.01 2.60 -7.80
CA MET A 1 -23.55 2.63 -7.58
C MET A 1 -23.37 2.62 -6.06
N ASP A 2 -24.02 1.66 -5.39
CA ASP A 2 -24.44 1.77 -3.99
C ASP A 2 -23.40 1.12 -3.03
N ASN A 3 -22.21 0.85 -3.56
CA ASN A 3 -21.17 0.06 -2.89
C ASN A 3 -20.17 0.92 -2.11
N LEU A 4 -20.24 2.26 -2.16
CA LEU A 4 -19.34 3.19 -1.46
C LEU A 4 -20.04 4.01 -0.36
N ASP A 5 -21.32 3.78 -0.09
CA ASP A 5 -22.14 4.56 0.85
C ASP A 5 -21.62 4.55 2.30
N PHE A 6 -20.72 3.61 2.64
CA PHE A 6 -20.05 3.58 3.95
C PHE A 6 -18.99 4.68 4.11
N ILE A 7 -18.58 5.33 3.03
CA ILE A 7 -17.62 6.43 3.01
C ILE A 7 -18.40 7.72 3.21
N GLN A 8 -18.38 8.24 4.43
CA GLN A 8 -19.06 9.50 4.77
C GLN A 8 -18.29 10.74 4.31
N ASP A 9 -17.00 10.57 4.02
CA ASP A 9 -16.15 11.61 3.46
C ASP A 9 -16.50 11.82 1.98
N VAL A 10 -17.17 12.93 1.69
CA VAL A 10 -17.66 13.28 0.35
C VAL A 10 -16.52 13.43 -0.66
N ASP A 11 -15.39 14.00 -0.23
CA ASP A 11 -14.25 14.21 -1.13
C ASP A 11 -13.58 12.88 -1.47
N LEU A 12 -13.38 12.01 -0.47
CA LEU A 12 -12.86 10.67 -0.69
C LEU A 12 -13.79 9.84 -1.58
N HIS A 13 -15.11 9.89 -1.32
CA HIS A 13 -16.10 9.20 -2.15
C HIS A 13 -15.98 9.64 -3.60
N ARG A 14 -15.98 10.96 -3.87
CA ARG A 14 -15.80 11.50 -5.23
C ARG A 14 -14.48 11.05 -5.85
N THR A 15 -13.37 11.14 -5.13
CA THR A 15 -12.05 10.71 -5.63
C THR A 15 -12.02 9.24 -6.02
N LEU A 16 -12.66 8.36 -5.24
CA LEU A 16 -12.76 6.94 -5.57
C LEU A 16 -13.62 6.70 -6.80
N THR A 17 -14.77 7.36 -6.91
CA THR A 17 -15.64 7.31 -8.10
C THR A 17 -14.87 7.77 -9.34
N ASP A 18 -14.26 8.95 -9.31
CA ASP A 18 -13.48 9.51 -10.40
C ASP A 18 -12.34 8.57 -10.82
N SER A 19 -11.66 7.95 -9.85
CA SER A 19 -10.59 6.98 -10.11
C SER A 19 -11.09 5.73 -10.81
N ILE A 20 -12.25 5.20 -10.42
CA ILE A 20 -12.88 4.02 -11.05
C ILE A 20 -13.34 4.36 -12.47
N GLU A 21 -13.95 5.52 -12.68
CA GLU A 21 -14.35 5.99 -14.01
C GLU A 21 -13.15 6.22 -14.93
N PHE A 22 -12.05 6.73 -14.37
CA PHE A 22 -10.81 6.91 -15.11
C PHE A 22 -10.19 5.57 -15.52
N ILE A 23 -10.19 4.56 -14.62
CA ILE A 23 -9.75 3.19 -14.97
C ILE A 23 -10.57 2.65 -16.15
N TYR A 24 -11.89 2.84 -16.14
CA TYR A 24 -12.76 2.41 -17.24
C TYR A 24 -12.43 3.15 -18.55
N THR A 25 -12.20 4.46 -18.48
CA THR A 25 -11.81 5.28 -19.64
C THR A 25 -10.50 4.78 -20.26
N ILE A 26 -9.50 4.51 -19.42
CA ILE A 26 -8.22 3.95 -19.85
C ILE A 26 -8.42 2.57 -20.52
N TYR A 27 -9.25 1.72 -19.93
CA TYR A 27 -9.57 0.41 -20.48
C TYR A 27 -10.19 0.50 -21.87
N GLU A 28 -11.17 1.37 -22.07
CA GLU A 28 -11.78 1.57 -23.39
C GLU A 28 -10.77 2.07 -24.43
N GLN A 29 -9.87 2.99 -24.03
CA GLN A 29 -8.79 3.45 -24.90
C GLN A 29 -7.81 2.34 -25.29
N SER A 30 -7.55 1.38 -24.37
CA SER A 30 -6.65 0.24 -24.60
C SER A 30 -7.17 -0.75 -25.67
N LYS A 31 -8.48 -0.75 -25.95
CA LYS A 31 -9.09 -1.63 -26.95
C LYS A 31 -8.84 -1.20 -28.40
N ASN A 32 -8.27 0.00 -28.61
CA ASN A 32 -8.01 0.52 -29.96
C ASN A 32 -6.95 -0.32 -30.68
N LYS A 33 -7.36 -0.99 -31.77
CA LYS A 33 -6.60 -2.03 -32.52
C LYS A 33 -5.28 -1.59 -33.18
N GLY A 34 -4.80 -0.36 -32.95
CA GLY A 34 -3.55 0.17 -33.51
C GLY A 34 -2.41 0.34 -32.52
N GLN A 35 -2.58 -0.02 -31.25
CA GLN A 35 -1.58 0.22 -30.21
C GLN A 35 -0.50 -0.87 -30.15
N LYS A 36 0.74 -0.46 -29.85
CA LYS A 36 1.87 -1.39 -29.63
C LYS A 36 1.62 -2.21 -28.36
N GLU A 37 2.03 -3.47 -28.34
CA GLU A 37 1.86 -4.36 -27.17
C GLU A 37 2.41 -3.76 -25.87
N LEU A 38 3.58 -3.13 -25.93
CA LEU A 38 4.17 -2.43 -24.78
C LEU A 38 3.25 -1.30 -24.26
N TYR A 39 2.57 -0.58 -25.14
CA TYR A 39 1.65 0.48 -24.72
C TYR A 39 0.45 -0.10 -23.97
N VAL A 40 -0.11 -1.21 -24.46
CA VAL A 40 -1.21 -1.92 -23.79
C VAL A 40 -0.78 -2.44 -22.42
N GLU A 41 0.43 -3.01 -22.32
CA GLU A 41 0.98 -3.47 -21.04
C GLU A 41 1.13 -2.32 -20.03
N GLU A 42 1.71 -1.18 -20.44
CA GLU A 42 1.82 -0.01 -19.55
C GLU A 42 0.44 0.53 -19.15
N THR A 43 -0.52 0.48 -20.07
CA THR A 43 -1.91 0.87 -19.79
C THR A 43 -2.50 0.01 -18.68
N TYR A 44 -2.29 -1.31 -18.72
CA TYR A 44 -2.71 -2.22 -17.64
C TYR A 44 -2.01 -1.95 -16.32
N ARG A 45 -0.70 -1.63 -16.32
CA ARG A 45 0.02 -1.24 -15.10
C ARG A 45 -0.53 0.05 -14.50
N VAL A 46 -0.88 1.04 -15.32
CA VAL A 46 -1.53 2.27 -14.88
C VAL A 46 -2.89 1.96 -14.25
N MET A 47 -3.69 1.08 -14.85
CA MET A 47 -4.95 0.65 -14.23
C MET A 47 -4.73 0.02 -12.86
N ILE A 48 -3.75 -0.88 -12.71
CA ILE A 48 -3.40 -1.50 -11.42
C ILE A 48 -2.92 -0.44 -10.42
N LEU A 49 -2.17 0.59 -10.86
CA LEU A 49 -1.76 1.70 -10.01
C LEU A 49 -2.96 2.42 -9.38
N TYR A 50 -3.98 2.75 -10.18
CA TYR A 50 -5.19 3.39 -9.68
C TYR A 50 -5.97 2.47 -8.75
N VAL A 51 -6.05 1.18 -9.07
CA VAL A 51 -6.69 0.17 -8.21
C VAL A 51 -6.02 0.09 -6.84
N VAL A 52 -4.68 -0.03 -6.80
CA VAL A 52 -3.91 -0.07 -5.54
C VAL A 52 -4.09 1.23 -4.75
N SER A 53 -4.10 2.38 -5.42
CA SER A 53 -4.32 3.68 -4.77
C SER A 53 -5.72 3.77 -4.16
N ALA A 54 -6.75 3.22 -4.83
CA ALA A 54 -8.10 3.14 -4.27
C ALA A 54 -8.16 2.22 -3.04
N ILE A 55 -7.50 1.04 -3.09
CA ILE A 55 -7.38 0.14 -1.93
C ILE A 55 -6.69 0.85 -0.76
N GLU A 56 -5.58 1.56 -1.02
CA GLU A 56 -4.86 2.34 -0.01
C GLU A 56 -5.75 3.39 0.64
N ALA A 57 -6.52 4.12 -0.15
CA ALA A 57 -7.43 5.15 0.35
C ALA A 57 -8.55 4.57 1.22
N VAL A 58 -9.14 3.42 0.82
CA VAL A 58 -10.14 2.72 1.64
C VAL A 58 -9.54 2.23 2.96
N PHE A 59 -8.34 1.65 2.93
CA PHE A 59 -7.61 1.22 4.12
C PHE A 59 -7.27 2.39 5.05
N LEU A 60 -6.83 3.51 4.49
CA LEU A 60 -6.56 4.71 5.26
C LEU A 60 -7.84 5.26 5.91
N TYR A 61 -8.97 5.24 5.21
CA TYR A 61 -10.27 5.61 5.76
C TYR A 61 -10.66 4.73 6.96
N ILE A 62 -10.54 3.41 6.82
CA ILE A 62 -10.81 2.47 7.93
C ILE A 62 -9.88 2.77 9.11
N TYR A 63 -8.59 2.93 8.85
CA TYR A 63 -7.59 3.20 9.88
C TYR A 63 -7.94 4.47 10.67
N LYS A 64 -8.28 5.56 9.96
CA LYS A 64 -8.72 6.82 10.58
C LYS A 64 -10.01 6.66 11.39
N ALA A 65 -11.01 5.97 10.83
CA ALA A 65 -12.30 5.76 11.48
C ALA A 65 -12.21 4.90 12.76
N ARG A 66 -11.19 4.03 12.86
CA ARG A 66 -10.90 3.22 14.06
C ARG A 66 -10.09 3.99 15.11
N GLY A 67 -9.36 5.03 14.73
CA GLY A 67 -8.57 5.87 15.66
C GLY A 67 -7.34 5.16 16.25
N GLU A 68 -6.95 4.02 15.69
CA GLU A 68 -5.78 3.26 16.14
C GLU A 68 -4.47 3.90 15.65
N LYS A 69 -3.33 3.46 16.20
CA LYS A 69 -2.00 3.99 15.86
C LYS A 69 -1.06 2.89 15.39
N ILE A 70 -0.36 3.15 14.28
CA ILE A 70 0.81 2.37 13.86
C ILE A 70 2.04 2.94 14.57
N HIS A 71 2.85 2.08 15.15
CA HIS A 71 4.04 2.48 15.87
C HIS A 71 5.29 1.88 15.23
N TYR A 72 6.43 2.54 15.44
CA TYR A 72 7.74 1.98 15.13
C TYR A 72 8.68 2.20 16.33
N LEU A 73 9.77 1.43 16.36
CA LEU A 73 10.82 1.60 17.36
C LEU A 73 11.87 2.54 16.79
N ASP A 74 12.15 3.62 17.53
CA ASP A 74 13.17 4.61 17.20
C ASP A 74 14.27 4.59 18.26
N TYR A 75 15.52 4.77 17.86
CA TYR A 75 16.65 4.82 18.79
C TYR A 75 17.10 6.26 18.97
N LYS A 76 16.88 6.81 20.17
CA LYS A 76 17.23 8.19 20.52
C LYS A 76 18.30 8.23 21.60
N TYR A 77 18.79 9.44 21.87
CA TYR A 77 19.78 9.71 22.92
C TYR A 77 21.04 8.86 22.80
N ILE A 78 21.58 8.78 21.57
CA ILE A 78 22.76 7.98 21.26
C ILE A 78 23.97 8.55 22.02
N GLN A 79 24.57 7.73 22.89
CA GLN A 79 25.81 8.04 23.57
C GLN A 79 26.90 7.04 23.21
N THR A 80 28.08 7.54 22.91
CA THR A 80 29.25 6.72 22.62
C THR A 80 29.91 6.28 23.93
N LEU A 81 30.15 4.97 24.08
CA LEU A 81 30.86 4.44 25.23
C LEU A 81 32.35 4.82 25.20
N PRO A 82 33.02 4.87 26.38
CA PRO A 82 34.46 5.09 26.47
C PRO A 82 35.26 4.10 25.63
N LYS A 83 36.47 4.52 25.20
CA LYS A 83 37.35 3.74 24.29
C LYS A 83 37.75 2.37 24.86
N GLU A 84 37.69 2.20 26.18
CA GLU A 84 37.95 0.96 26.89
C GLU A 84 36.97 -0.16 26.54
N PHE A 85 35.76 0.19 26.11
CA PHE A 85 34.72 -0.76 25.72
C PHE A 85 34.76 -1.14 24.24
N LYS A 86 35.78 -0.70 23.47
CA LYS A 86 35.87 -1.02 22.04
C LYS A 86 36.00 -2.53 21.80
N TYR A 87 35.38 -2.98 20.70
CA TYR A 87 35.55 -4.34 20.22
C TYR A 87 36.99 -4.54 19.71
N LYS A 88 37.69 -5.57 20.22
CA LYS A 88 39.11 -5.82 19.90
C LYS A 88 39.39 -5.90 18.40
N ASP A 89 38.47 -6.48 17.64
CA ASP A 89 38.63 -6.72 16.20
C ASP A 89 38.10 -5.58 15.31
N LYS A 90 37.49 -4.55 15.90
CA LYS A 90 36.94 -3.37 15.18
C LYS A 90 37.28 -2.07 15.91
N THR A 91 38.57 -1.79 16.04
CA THR A 91 39.11 -0.62 16.75
C THR A 91 38.65 0.74 16.20
N SER A 92 38.23 0.79 14.93
CA SER A 92 37.69 1.98 14.25
C SER A 92 36.17 2.18 14.41
N SER A 93 35.44 1.20 14.96
CA SER A 93 33.99 1.28 15.14
C SER A 93 33.65 1.65 16.59
N PRO A 94 33.06 2.83 16.86
CA PRO A 94 32.62 3.19 18.21
C PRO A 94 31.45 2.30 18.65
N ILE A 95 31.43 1.91 19.94
CA ILE A 95 30.25 1.29 20.54
C ILE A 95 29.35 2.39 21.08
N VAL A 96 28.06 2.29 20.78
CA VAL A 96 27.04 3.25 21.21
C VAL A 96 25.98 2.56 22.05
N VAL A 97 25.42 3.30 23.01
CA VAL A 97 24.20 2.96 23.74
C VAL A 97 23.13 3.97 23.32
N ALA A 98 21.91 3.48 23.07
CA ALA A 98 20.77 4.31 22.71
C ALA A 98 19.54 3.87 23.50
N VAL A 99 18.61 4.79 23.72
CA VAL A 99 17.30 4.51 24.29
C VAL A 99 16.36 4.16 23.14
N GLN A 100 15.72 3.00 23.22
CA GLN A 100 14.70 2.61 22.26
C GLN A 100 13.33 3.12 22.73
N GLU A 101 12.71 3.96 21.91
CA GLU A 101 11.37 4.51 22.16
C GLU A 101 10.37 3.97 21.15
N LYS A 102 9.13 3.78 21.60
CA LYS A 102 8.00 3.49 20.73
C LYS A 102 7.39 4.81 20.28
N VAL A 103 7.42 5.07 18.97
CA VAL A 103 6.96 6.34 18.37
C VAL A 103 5.78 6.07 17.45
N ASP A 104 4.78 6.96 17.49
CA ASP A 104 3.64 6.92 16.58
C ASP A 104 4.08 7.35 15.18
N ARG A 105 3.77 6.54 14.18
CA ARG A 105 4.02 6.87 12.79
C ARG A 105 3.07 7.99 12.37
N GLN A 106 3.61 9.04 11.76
CA GLN A 106 2.82 10.18 11.29
C GLN A 106 2.00 9.78 10.06
N GLU A 107 0.79 10.33 9.89
CA GLU A 107 -0.14 9.88 8.83
C GLU A 107 0.45 9.90 7.43
N TYR A 108 1.21 10.94 7.08
CA TYR A 108 1.84 11.06 5.75
C TYR A 108 2.98 10.05 5.51
N GLN A 109 3.42 9.34 6.54
CA GLN A 109 4.43 8.27 6.47
C GLN A 109 3.81 6.88 6.40
N ILE A 110 2.49 6.77 6.51
CA ILE A 110 1.76 5.50 6.45
C ILE A 110 1.46 5.21 4.98
N GLY A 111 2.12 4.20 4.44
CA GLY A 111 1.84 3.72 3.09
C GLY A 111 1.04 2.42 3.08
N ILE A 112 0.68 1.95 1.89
CA ILE A 112 -0.04 0.69 1.66
C ILE A 112 0.57 -0.50 2.41
N HIS A 113 1.91 -0.61 2.47
CA HIS A 113 2.57 -1.72 3.15
C HIS A 113 2.34 -1.68 4.68
N ASP A 114 2.35 -0.50 5.28
CA ASP A 114 2.07 -0.34 6.70
C ASP A 114 0.60 -0.67 7.00
N LEU A 115 -0.32 -0.17 6.17
CA LEU A 115 -1.76 -0.44 6.30
C LEU A 115 -2.10 -1.93 6.16
N VAL A 116 -1.56 -2.60 5.13
CA VAL A 116 -1.79 -4.03 4.89
C VAL A 116 -1.32 -4.86 6.08
N ASN A 117 -0.09 -4.63 6.57
CA ASN A 117 0.43 -5.37 7.72
C ASN A 117 -0.35 -5.07 8.99
N PHE A 118 -0.73 -3.81 9.21
CA PHE A 118 -1.57 -3.43 10.34
C PHE A 118 -2.91 -4.18 10.34
N PHE A 119 -3.63 -4.20 9.21
CA PHE A 119 -4.91 -4.91 9.13
C PHE A 119 -4.77 -6.43 9.20
N LYS A 120 -3.64 -6.97 8.74
CA LYS A 120 -3.29 -8.38 8.84
C LYS A 120 -3.03 -8.79 10.29
N ASP A 121 -2.21 -8.03 11.02
CA ASP A 121 -1.90 -8.28 12.43
C ASP A 121 -3.16 -8.18 13.31
N LYS A 122 -4.08 -7.29 12.94
CA LYS A 122 -5.41 -7.14 13.57
C LYS A 122 -6.42 -8.21 13.13
N LYS A 123 -6.03 -9.12 12.24
CA LYS A 123 -6.89 -10.18 11.66
C LYS A 123 -8.16 -9.64 10.98
N ILE A 124 -8.10 -8.41 10.49
CA ILE A 124 -9.18 -7.78 9.71
C ILE A 124 -9.15 -8.31 8.28
N ILE A 125 -7.95 -8.50 7.72
CA ILE A 125 -7.74 -9.22 6.47
C ILE A 125 -6.96 -10.52 6.71
N LYS A 126 -7.11 -11.49 5.81
CA LYS A 126 -6.37 -12.75 5.85
C LYS A 126 -4.94 -12.55 5.33
N GLU A 127 -4.02 -13.40 5.77
CA GLU A 127 -2.62 -13.41 5.26
C GLU A 127 -2.59 -13.49 3.72
N THR A 128 -3.40 -14.38 3.13
CA THR A 128 -3.46 -14.54 1.67
C THR A 128 -3.88 -13.25 0.96
N THR A 129 -4.91 -12.57 1.48
CA THR A 129 -5.36 -11.27 0.95
C THR A 129 -4.27 -10.21 1.10
N ALA A 130 -3.56 -10.18 2.24
CA ALA A 130 -2.45 -9.26 2.44
C ALA A 130 -1.34 -9.49 1.42
N THR A 131 -0.95 -10.75 1.19
CA THR A 131 0.03 -11.11 0.15
C THR A 131 -0.42 -10.66 -1.23
N GLU A 132 -1.65 -10.94 -1.62
CA GLU A 132 -2.21 -10.56 -2.93
C GLU A 132 -2.19 -9.04 -3.14
N ILE A 133 -2.54 -8.23 -2.12
CA ILE A 133 -2.49 -6.77 -2.21
C ILE A 133 -1.05 -6.26 -2.39
N LEU A 134 -0.09 -6.83 -1.66
CA LEU A 134 1.31 -6.43 -1.78
C LEU A 134 1.91 -6.82 -3.14
N GLU A 135 1.55 -7.98 -3.68
CA GLU A 135 1.96 -8.39 -5.04
C GLU A 135 1.39 -7.47 -6.12
N LEU A 136 0.14 -7.01 -5.96
CA LEU A 136 -0.45 -6.00 -6.85
C LEU A 136 0.31 -4.66 -6.76
N ASN A 137 0.67 -4.23 -5.55
CA ASN A 137 1.47 -3.03 -5.35
C ASN A 137 2.89 -3.16 -5.96
N ASP A 138 3.48 -4.35 -5.94
CA ASP A 138 4.77 -4.59 -6.61
C ASP A 138 4.64 -4.54 -8.14
N THR A 139 3.48 -4.93 -8.68
CA THR A 139 3.18 -4.84 -10.12
C THR A 139 3.12 -3.39 -10.60
N ARG A 140 2.68 -2.46 -9.75
CA ARG A 140 2.76 -1.00 -9.97
C ARG A 140 4.21 -0.51 -10.04
N ASN A 141 5.10 -1.07 -9.22
CA ASN A 141 6.45 -0.55 -8.95
C ASN A 141 7.50 -0.79 -10.06
N THR A 142 7.10 -1.01 -11.31
CA THR A 142 8.03 -1.23 -12.44
C THR A 142 8.42 0.04 -13.20
N LEU A 143 7.99 1.23 -12.75
CA LEU A 143 8.48 2.51 -13.27
C LEU A 143 9.91 2.85 -12.80
N HIS A 144 10.52 2.03 -11.93
CA HIS A 144 11.95 2.11 -11.67
C HIS A 144 12.70 1.63 -12.92
N PHE A 145 13.23 2.57 -13.72
CA PHE A 145 14.07 2.29 -14.89
C PHE A 145 15.24 1.32 -14.63
N SER A 146 15.58 1.07 -13.36
CA SER A 146 16.64 0.19 -12.89
C SER A 146 16.20 -1.26 -12.61
N LYS A 147 14.91 -1.59 -12.56
CA LYS A 147 14.45 -2.96 -12.30
C LYS A 147 14.11 -3.69 -13.60
N PRO A 148 14.65 -4.91 -13.84
CA PRO A 148 14.27 -5.71 -15.00
C PRO A 148 12.78 -6.05 -14.96
N ARG A 149 12.12 -6.00 -16.12
CA ARG A 149 10.71 -6.34 -16.28
C ARG A 149 10.57 -7.87 -16.32
N ILE A 150 10.44 -8.50 -15.16
CA ILE A 150 10.42 -9.98 -15.05
C ILE A 150 9.02 -10.54 -15.33
N LYS A 151 7.94 -9.82 -14.98
CA LYS A 151 6.56 -10.27 -15.16
C LYS A 151 5.82 -9.40 -16.16
N LYS A 152 5.21 -10.02 -17.18
CA LYS A 152 4.28 -9.38 -18.12
C LYS A 152 3.01 -8.96 -17.38
N CYS A 153 2.52 -7.76 -17.68
CA CYS A 153 1.21 -7.30 -17.21
C CYS A 153 0.16 -7.54 -18.31
N ASP A 154 -0.88 -8.31 -17.99
CA ASP A 154 -1.96 -8.62 -18.93
C ASP A 154 -3.34 -8.28 -18.32
N LEU A 155 -4.39 -8.47 -19.11
CA LEU A 155 -5.75 -8.18 -18.70
C LEU A 155 -6.18 -9.01 -17.47
N THR A 156 -5.67 -10.23 -17.31
CA THR A 156 -6.05 -11.09 -16.18
C THR A 156 -5.56 -10.52 -14.85
N GLN A 157 -4.39 -9.86 -14.85
CA GLN A 157 -3.89 -9.16 -13.67
C GLN A 157 -4.74 -7.93 -13.33
N VAL A 158 -5.21 -7.19 -14.34
CA VAL A 158 -6.13 -6.06 -14.15
C VAL A 158 -7.47 -6.52 -13.56
N GLU A 159 -8.04 -7.60 -14.10
CA GLU A 159 -9.28 -8.20 -13.57
C GLU A 159 -9.11 -8.68 -12.13
N SER A 160 -7.98 -9.32 -11.81
CA SER A 160 -7.64 -9.73 -10.44
C SER A 160 -7.55 -8.53 -9.50
N ALA A 161 -6.90 -7.45 -9.94
CA ALA A 161 -6.80 -6.22 -9.17
C ALA A 161 -8.19 -5.60 -8.90
N LEU A 162 -9.05 -5.52 -9.91
CA LEU A 162 -10.41 -5.00 -9.76
C LEU A 162 -11.25 -5.87 -8.81
N LYS A 163 -11.13 -7.20 -8.90
CA LYS A 163 -11.78 -8.12 -7.94
C LYS A 163 -11.30 -7.88 -6.51
N MET A 164 -10.00 -7.62 -6.33
CA MET A 164 -9.45 -7.28 -5.02
C MET A 164 -10.02 -5.96 -4.47
N LEU A 165 -10.14 -4.93 -5.31
CA LEU A 165 -10.76 -3.67 -4.93
C LEU A 165 -12.21 -3.87 -4.47
N VAL A 166 -13.01 -4.61 -5.26
CA VAL A 166 -14.40 -4.93 -4.89
C VAL A 166 -14.44 -5.69 -3.56
N TYR A 167 -13.58 -6.70 -3.39
CA TYR A 167 -13.50 -7.44 -2.13
C TYR A 167 -13.20 -6.54 -0.93
N VAL A 168 -12.24 -5.61 -1.07
CA VAL A 168 -11.89 -4.64 -0.02
C VAL A 168 -13.07 -3.74 0.31
N ILE A 169 -13.73 -3.19 -0.71
CA ILE A 169 -14.92 -2.34 -0.57
C ILE A 169 -16.03 -3.09 0.18
N ASP A 170 -16.39 -4.29 -0.27
CA ASP A 170 -17.49 -5.09 0.32
C ASP A 170 -17.21 -5.51 1.79
N ARG A 171 -15.94 -5.65 2.17
CA ARG A 171 -15.53 -6.01 3.52
C ARG A 171 -15.41 -4.82 4.46
N THR A 172 -15.30 -3.61 3.93
CA THR A 172 -15.05 -2.40 4.71
C THR A 172 -16.13 -2.12 5.77
N PRO A 173 -17.44 -2.23 5.48
CA PRO A 173 -18.47 -2.00 6.50
C PRO A 173 -18.31 -2.87 7.75
N LYS A 174 -17.92 -4.15 7.57
CA LYS A 174 -17.68 -5.07 8.69
C LYS A 174 -16.44 -4.69 9.50
N ALA A 175 -15.39 -4.21 8.83
CA ALA A 175 -14.17 -3.74 9.48
C ALA A 175 -14.41 -2.48 10.34
N LEU A 176 -15.39 -1.64 9.96
CA LEU A 176 -15.79 -0.45 10.72
C LEU A 176 -16.66 -0.79 11.95
N GLN A 177 -17.39 -1.90 11.93
CA GLN A 177 -18.25 -2.34 13.05
C GLN A 177 -17.46 -3.01 14.19
N ASN A 178 -16.35 -3.69 13.88
CA ASN A 178 -15.51 -4.40 14.84
C ASN A 178 -14.52 -3.46 15.58
N LYS A 179 -14.99 -2.32 16.12
CA LYS A 179 -14.14 -1.41 16.91
C LYS A 179 -13.65 -2.06 18.19
#